data_AF-A0A957EG21-F1
#
_entry.id   AF-A0A957EG21-F1
#
_cell.length_a   1.000
_cell.length_b   1.000
_cell.length_c   1.000
_cell.angle_alpha   90.00
_cell.angle_beta   90.00
_cell.angle_gamma   90.00
#
_symmetry.space_group_name_H-M   'P 1'
#
loop_
_entity.id
_entity.type
_entity.pdbx_description
1 polymer ?
#
loop_
_entity_poly.entity_id
_entity_poly.type
_entity_poly.pdbx_seq_one_letter_code
_entity_poly.pdbx_strand_id
1 'polypeptide(L)' 'MEKFPELHTLWDYNDPAGTAVRFQELLPAVAASEDRAYHVELLGQLARTHSLRRQFAEAHDLLDQAE' A
#
# COMPACT_ATOMS: atom_id res chain seq x y z
N MET A 1 19.59 -3.06 -6.09
CA MET A 1 18.24 -2.48 -6.06
C MET A 1 17.27 -3.64 -6.12
N GLU A 2 16.70 -4.01 -4.97
CA GLU A 2 15.54 -4.90 -4.99
C GLU A 2 14.48 -4.23 -5.83
N LYS A 3 14.01 -4.92 -6.87
CA LYS A 3 13.02 -4.37 -7.78
C LYS A 3 11.67 -4.89 -7.30
N PHE A 4 10.99 -4.08 -6.51
CA PHE A 4 9.61 -4.34 -6.13
C PHE A 4 8.70 -4.36 -7.37
N PRO A 5 7.57 -5.07 -7.32
CA PRO A 5 6.61 -5.07 -8.42
C PRO A 5 6.02 -3.66 -8.62
N GLU A 6 5.59 -3.36 -9.84
CA GLU A 6 4.87 -2.12 -10.10
C GLU A 6 3.48 -2.17 -9.42
N LEU A 7 3.18 -1.25 -8.51
CA LEU A 7 1.97 -1.33 -7.66
C LEU A 7 0.67 -1.38 -8.47
N HIS A 8 0.60 -0.69 -9.61
CA HIS A 8 -0.56 -0.69 -10.51
C HIS A 8 -0.91 -2.09 -11.06
N THR A 9 0.06 -3.01 -11.11
CA THR A 9 -0.16 -4.39 -11.61
C THR A 9 -0.80 -5.31 -10.57
N LEU A 10 -0.78 -4.94 -9.29
CA LEU A 10 -1.33 -5.73 -8.20
C LEU A 10 -2.80 -5.40 -7.88
N TRP A 11 -3.29 -4.29 -8.45
CA TRP A 11 -4.64 -3.79 -8.24
C TRP A 11 -5.71 -4.70 -8.85
N ASP A 12 -6.71 -5.01 -8.04
CA ASP A 12 -8.03 -5.44 -8.48
C ASP A 12 -9.07 -4.42 -7.99
N TYR A 13 -9.62 -3.64 -8.93
CA TYR A 13 -10.63 -2.62 -8.60
C TYR A 13 -11.98 -3.21 -8.19
N ASN A 14 -12.27 -4.46 -8.54
CA ASN A 14 -13.47 -5.17 -8.09
C ASN A 14 -13.26 -5.82 -6.71
N ASP A 15 -12.00 -6.02 -6.31
CA ASP A 15 -11.62 -6.55 -5.00
C ASP A 15 -10.55 -5.68 -4.30
N PRO A 16 -10.95 -4.51 -3.77
CA PRO A 16 -10.03 -3.67 -3.00
C PRO A 16 -9.55 -4.37 -1.72
N ALA A 17 -10.28 -5.37 -1.19
CA ALA A 17 -9.84 -6.11 -0.01
C ALA A 17 -8.69 -7.07 -0.35
N GLY A 18 -8.82 -7.85 -1.43
CA GLY A 18 -7.73 -8.69 -1.93
C GLY A 18 -6.51 -7.88 -2.38
N THR A 19 -6.72 -6.70 -2.98
CA THR A 19 -5.63 -5.76 -3.27
C THR A 19 -4.89 -5.34 -2.00
N ALA A 20 -5.62 -4.99 -0.93
CA ALA A 20 -5.02 -4.59 0.34
C ALA A 20 -4.11 -5.68 0.94
N VAL A 21 -4.55 -6.95 0.88
CA VAL A 21 -3.75 -8.09 1.36
C VAL A 21 -2.41 -8.16 0.63
N ARG A 22 -2.40 -8.07 -0.70
CA ARG A 22 -1.16 -8.09 -1.51
C ARG A 22 -0.21 -6.96 -1.14
N PHE A 23 -0.73 -5.76 -0.93
CA PHE A 23 0.08 -4.61 -0.49
C PHE A 23 0.62 -4.79 0.92
N GLN A 24 -0.18 -5.34 1.83
CA GLN A 24 0.23 -5.60 3.20
C GLN A 24 1.32 -6.68 3.30
N GLU A 25 1.31 -7.68 2.40
CA GLU A 25 2.36 -8.70 2.28
C GLU A 25 3.71 -8.11 1.80
N LEU A 26 3.67 -7.05 0.98
CA LEU A 26 4.88 -6.36 0.50
C LEU A 26 5.49 -5.41 1.55
N LEU A 27 4.66 -4.87 2.44
CA LEU A 27 5.03 -3.81 3.37
C LEU A 27 6.28 -4.13 4.21
N PRO A 28 6.48 -5.33 4.79
CA PRO A 28 7.66 -5.61 5.60
C PRO A 28 8.97 -5.55 4.80
N ALA A 29 8.98 -6.06 3.57
CA ALA A 29 10.17 -6.04 2.72
C ALA A 29 10.51 -4.61 2.26
N VAL A 30 9.47 -3.85 1.90
CA VAL A 30 9.60 -2.46 1.47
C VAL A 30 10.05 -1.55 2.61
N ALA A 31 9.47 -1.70 3.80
CA ALA A 31 9.84 -0.91 4.98
C ALA A 31 11.28 -1.18 5.46
N ALA A 32 11.81 -2.38 5.19
CA ALA A 32 13.21 -2.73 5.46
C ALA A 32 14.18 -2.26 4.36
N SER A 33 13.67 -1.81 3.22
CA SER A 33 14.48 -1.34 2.09
C SER A 33 14.89 0.12 2.24
N GLU A 34 15.91 0.54 1.48
CA GLU A 34 16.30 1.95 1.38
C GLU A 34 15.41 2.76 0.40
N ASP A 35 14.41 2.11 -0.23
CA ASP A 35 13.53 2.74 -1.21
C ASP A 35 12.35 3.46 -0.52
N ARG A 36 12.66 4.61 0.08
CA ARG A 36 11.66 5.43 0.78
C ARG A 36 10.54 5.88 -0.14
N ALA A 37 10.83 6.15 -1.42
CA ALA A 37 9.82 6.59 -2.38
C ALA A 37 8.79 5.48 -2.63
N TYR A 38 9.25 4.26 -2.85
CA TYR A 38 8.36 3.12 -3.02
C TYR A 38 7.55 2.82 -1.74
N HIS A 39 8.17 2.96 -0.56
CA HIS A 39 7.46 2.78 0.71
C HIS A 39 6.29 3.76 0.89
N VAL A 40 6.52 5.05 0.62
CA VAL A 40 5.48 6.08 0.67
C VAL A 40 4.37 5.79 -0.35
N GLU A 41 4.74 5.39 -1.56
CA GLU A 41 3.74 5.04 -2.59
C GLU A 41 2.90 3.83 -2.16
N LEU A 42 3.52 2.77 -1.63
CA LEU A 42 2.83 1.57 -1.15
C LEU A 42 1.83 1.91 -0.04
N LEU A 43 2.23 2.72 0.95
CA LEU A 43 1.33 3.17 2.02
C LEU A 43 0.14 3.96 1.47
N GLY A 44 0.37 4.87 0.52
CA GLY A 44 -0.71 5.62 -0.14
C GLY A 44 -1.67 4.74 -0.92
N GLN A 45 -1.18 3.73 -1.65
CA GLN A 45 -2.04 2.79 -2.36
C GLN A 45 -2.81 1.88 -1.39
N LEU A 46 -2.19 1.43 -0.30
CA LEU A 46 -2.87 0.67 0.74
C LEU A 46 -3.97 1.52 1.40
N ALA A 47 -3.70 2.78 1.75
CA ALA A 47 -4.70 3.71 2.25
C ALA A 47 -5.88 3.90 1.29
N ARG A 48 -5.61 3.95 -0.03
CA ARG A 48 -6.65 4.00 -1.06
C ARG A 48 -7.56 2.78 -1.04
N THR A 49 -7.02 1.57 -0.84
CA THR A 49 -7.85 0.35 -0.72
C THR A 49 -8.82 0.42 0.47
N HIS A 50 -8.37 0.94 1.61
CA HIS A 50 -9.19 1.15 2.80
C HIS A 50 -10.25 2.23 2.58
N SER A 51 -9.89 3.34 1.93
CA SER A 51 -10.81 4.42 1.59
C SER A 51 -11.97 3.95 0.69
N LEU A 52 -11.69 3.12 -0.32
CA LEU A 52 -12.71 2.51 -1.19
C LEU A 52 -13.71 1.63 -0.42
N ARG A 53 -13.29 1.09 0.73
CA ARG A 53 -14.08 0.23 1.61
C ARG A 53 -14.72 1.00 2.78
N ARG A 54 -14.65 2.34 2.77
CA ARG A 54 -15.12 3.24 3.84
C ARG A 54 -14.43 3.03 5.20
N GLN A 55 -13.20 2.52 5.18
CA GLN A 55 -12.34 2.32 6.34
C GLN A 55 -11.41 3.53 6.49
N PHE A 56 -12.01 4.69 6.81
CA PHE A 56 -11.29 5.96 6.75
C PHE A 56 -10.27 6.14 7.87
N ALA A 57 -10.51 5.54 9.05
CA ALA A 57 -9.56 5.58 10.15
C ALA A 57 -8.26 4.88 9.75
N GLU A 58 -8.37 3.64 9.25
CA GLU A 58 -7.22 2.86 8.78
C GLU A 58 -6.52 3.53 7.59
N ALA A 59 -7.28 4.16 6.69
CA ALA A 59 -6.70 4.91 5.59
C ALA A 59 -5.86 6.11 6.07
N HIS A 60 -6.36 6.89 7.04
CA HIS A 60 -5.61 8.03 7.56
C HIS A 60 -4.37 7.58 8.34
N ASP A 61 -4.46 6.55 9.18
CA ASP A 61 -3.30 6.01 9.91
C ASP A 61 -2.16 5.59 8.95
N LEU A 62 -2.50 5.09 7.76
CA LEU A 62 -1.52 4.74 6.73
C LEU A 62 -0.94 5.97 6.02
N LEU A 63 -1.73 7.01 5.82
CA LEU A 63 -1.25 8.26 5.22
C LEU A 63 -0.34 9.01 6.18
N ASP A 64 -0.64 9.02 7.48
CA ASP A 64 0.21 9.60 8.51
C ASP A 64 1.58 8.90 8.59
N GLN A 65 1.64 7.60 8.31
CA GLN A 65 2.90 6.86 8.21
C GLN A 65 3.70 7.19 6.93
N ALA A 66 3.04 7.78 5.93
CA ALA A 66 3.63 8.11 4.63
C ALA A 66 4.18 9.54 4.56
N GLU A 67 3.91 10.39 5.57
CA GLU A 67 4.48 11.76 5.72
C GLU A 67 5.93 11.75 6.26
#